data_AF-A0A932XYF7-F1
#
_entry.id   AF-A0A932XYF7-F1
#
_cell.length_a   1.000
_cell.length_b   1.000
_cell.length_c   1.000
_cell.angle_alpha   90.00
_cell.angle_beta   90.00
_cell.angle_gamma   90.00
#
_symmetry.space_group_name_H-M   'P 1'
#
loop_
_entity.id
_entity.type
_entity.pdbx_description
1 polymer ?
#
loop_
_entity_poly.entity_id
_entity_poly.type
_entity_poly.pdbx_seq_one_letter_code
_entity_poly.pdbx_strand_id
1 'polypeptide(L)'
;MNRKLLVFLVVLLGIATSGGIFWFVKGVTQKPTTTASSQKEEVLRELPLAERPFASMTPRTDGHEFKLAVSRIPSGIDALEYELVYKNSDGVTQGVPGSVKLKGATILERNLLLGSCSSGKCKYDEGVEKGTLTLRLRNADGELIAKLETGFHLQQGGPLSSTDGNFKLTSSSLSVKTFYLTMGTFGLPGSSPGEVTAGPYGVFTSGKTSISGTVSLGNGQIYGWSGGKWTIAENGKITSLGVFVATK
;
A
#
# COMPACT_ATOMS: atom_id res chain seq x y z
N MET A 1 -30.12 70.79 47.92
CA MET A 1 -28.95 70.16 47.26
C MET A 1 -28.58 70.98 46.04
N ASN A 2 -27.35 71.49 45.96
CA ASN A 2 -26.96 72.42 44.88
C ASN A 2 -27.01 71.73 43.52
N ARG A 3 -27.63 72.38 42.53
CA ARG A 3 -27.80 71.86 41.16
C ARG A 3 -26.46 71.47 40.50
N LYS A 4 -25.34 72.09 40.92
CA LYS A 4 -23.97 71.74 40.49
C LYS A 4 -23.43 70.45 41.14
N LEU A 5 -23.86 70.12 42.36
CA LEU A 5 -23.48 68.88 43.06
C LEU A 5 -24.19 67.66 42.46
N LEU A 6 -25.43 67.84 42.01
CA LEU A 6 -26.24 66.78 41.39
C LEU A 6 -25.72 66.38 40.01
N VAL A 7 -25.23 67.35 39.22
CA VAL A 7 -24.58 67.08 37.92
C VAL A 7 -23.23 66.37 38.10
N PHE A 8 -22.45 66.72 39.12
CA PHE A 8 -21.17 66.07 39.40
C PHE A 8 -21.33 64.61 39.84
N LEU A 9 -22.36 64.31 40.64
CA LEU A 9 -22.72 62.95 41.05
C LEU A 9 -23.19 62.08 39.87
N VAL A 10 -23.96 62.64 38.94
CA VAL A 10 -24.44 61.92 37.73
C VAL A 10 -23.29 61.62 36.75
N VAL A 11 -22.33 62.54 36.60
CA VAL A 11 -21.15 62.32 35.74
C VAL A 11 -20.18 61.31 36.34
N LEU A 12 -19.96 61.33 37.67
CA LEU A 12 -19.14 60.32 38.37
C LEU A 12 -19.77 58.92 38.30
N LEU A 13 -21.10 58.82 38.41
CA LEU A 13 -21.82 57.55 38.28
C LEU A 13 -21.74 57.00 36.85
N GLY A 14 -21.80 57.87 35.83
CA GLY A 14 -21.66 57.48 34.42
C GLY A 14 -20.27 56.97 34.02
N ILE A 15 -19.19 57.53 34.62
CA ILE A 15 -17.81 57.07 34.38
C ILE A 15 -17.53 55.75 35.14
N ALA A 16 -18.12 55.56 36.33
CA ALA A 16 -18.04 54.30 37.07
C ALA A 16 -18.73 53.13 36.34
N THR A 17 -19.85 53.39 35.65
CA THR A 17 -20.57 52.34 34.88
C THR A 17 -19.92 52.00 33.54
N SER A 18 -19.11 52.88 32.95
CA SER A 18 -18.42 52.61 31.68
C SER A 18 -17.04 51.96 31.87
N GLY A 19 -16.34 52.23 32.98
CA GLY A 19 -15.07 51.56 33.32
C GLY A 19 -15.24 50.14 33.87
N GLY A 20 -16.36 49.83 34.53
CA GLY A 20 -16.60 48.52 35.16
C GLY A 20 -17.02 47.40 34.20
N ILE A 21 -17.59 47.73 33.03
CA ILE A 21 -18.10 46.74 32.08
C ILE A 21 -16.99 46.18 31.17
N PHE A 22 -15.92 46.93 30.92
CA PHE A 22 -14.83 46.45 30.05
C PHE A 22 -13.89 45.44 30.73
N TRP A 23 -13.87 45.37 32.08
CA TRP A 23 -12.98 44.46 32.80
C TRP A 23 -13.60 43.08 33.11
N PHE A 24 -14.93 42.96 33.05
CA PHE A 24 -15.62 41.70 33.38
C PHE A 24 -15.81 40.74 32.17
N VAL A 25 -15.50 41.17 30.95
CA VAL A 25 -15.57 40.32 29.74
C VAL A 25 -14.24 39.61 29.44
N LYS A 26 -13.17 39.88 30.21
CA LYS A 26 -11.85 39.23 30.07
C LYS A 26 -11.64 38.00 30.99
N GLY A 27 -12.68 37.57 31.72
CA GLY A 27 -12.58 36.56 32.79
C GLY A 27 -13.31 35.24 32.56
N VAL A 28 -13.79 34.93 31.35
CA VAL A 28 -14.34 33.60 31.02
C VAL A 28 -13.42 32.93 30.02
N THR A 29 -12.29 32.44 30.53
CA THR A 29 -11.55 31.39 29.85
C THR A 29 -12.39 30.12 29.99
N GLN A 30 -13.16 29.79 28.95
CA GLN A 30 -13.64 28.42 28.79
C GLN A 30 -12.42 27.53 28.89
N LYS A 31 -12.32 26.71 29.94
CA LYS A 31 -11.48 25.52 29.86
C LYS A 31 -12.03 24.74 28.67
N PRO A 32 -11.26 24.51 27.61
CA PRO A 32 -11.70 23.56 26.61
C PRO A 32 -11.74 22.22 27.33
N THR A 33 -12.95 21.67 27.52
CA THR A 33 -13.11 20.22 27.66
C THR A 33 -12.74 19.64 26.31
N THR A 34 -11.44 19.56 26.08
CA THR A 34 -10.84 18.76 25.04
C THR A 34 -11.04 17.32 25.48
N THR A 35 -12.23 16.77 25.22
CA THR A 35 -12.29 15.38 24.76
C THR A 35 -11.69 15.37 23.37
N ALA A 36 -10.38 15.63 23.29
CA ALA A 36 -9.59 15.01 22.26
C ALA A 36 -9.66 13.55 22.63
N SER A 37 -10.55 12.83 21.96
CA SER A 37 -10.12 11.56 21.40
C SER A 37 -8.86 11.88 20.62
N SER A 38 -7.72 11.84 21.32
CA SER A 38 -6.44 11.61 20.71
C SER A 38 -6.58 10.21 20.13
N GLN A 39 -7.18 10.14 18.93
CA GLN A 39 -6.68 9.21 17.94
C GLN A 39 -5.24 9.62 17.76
N LYS A 40 -4.40 9.05 18.62
CA LYS A 40 -2.99 8.86 18.41
C LYS A 40 -2.92 8.29 17.02
N GLU A 41 -2.62 9.15 16.06
CA GLU A 41 -2.19 8.76 14.74
C GLU A 41 -0.97 7.89 15.00
N GLU A 42 -1.23 6.60 15.08
CA GLU A 42 -0.25 5.59 15.43
C GLU A 42 0.78 5.68 14.31
N VAL A 43 1.96 6.21 14.65
CA VAL A 43 3.08 6.34 13.71
C VAL A 43 3.31 4.96 13.12
N LEU A 44 2.83 4.77 11.88
CA LEU A 44 3.04 3.57 11.09
C LEU A 44 4.55 3.34 11.06
N ARG A 45 5.04 2.28 11.69
CA ARG A 45 6.46 1.96 11.58
C ARG A 45 6.73 1.61 10.13
N GLU A 46 7.69 2.31 9.52
CA GLU A 46 8.25 1.81 8.29
C GLU A 46 9.03 0.53 8.61
N LEU A 47 8.49 -0.62 8.17
CA LEU A 47 9.18 -1.89 8.36
C LEU A 47 10.46 -1.91 7.53
N PRO A 48 11.61 -2.31 8.10
CA PRO A 48 12.81 -2.54 7.31
C PRO A 48 12.56 -3.67 6.31
N LEU A 49 13.25 -3.64 5.16
CA LEU A 49 13.02 -4.59 4.05
C LEU A 49 13.05 -6.07 4.50
N ALA A 50 13.94 -6.42 5.43
CA ALA A 50 14.10 -7.77 5.95
C ALA A 50 12.90 -8.26 6.79
N GLU A 51 12.12 -7.34 7.35
CA GLU A 51 10.92 -7.63 8.15
C GLU A 51 9.63 -7.51 7.34
N ARG A 52 9.68 -7.02 6.09
CA ARG A 52 8.51 -6.94 5.24
C ARG A 52 8.09 -8.35 4.80
N PRO A 53 6.79 -8.70 4.84
CA PRO A 53 6.31 -9.93 4.22
C PRO A 53 6.58 -9.91 2.71
N PHE A 54 6.76 -11.08 2.12
CA PHE A 54 6.86 -11.23 0.67
C PHE A 54 5.45 -11.45 0.09
N ALA A 55 5.05 -10.63 -0.87
CA ALA A 55 3.79 -10.80 -1.59
C ALA A 55 4.02 -11.05 -3.09
N SER A 56 3.18 -11.92 -3.65
CA SER A 56 3.11 -12.19 -5.09
C SER A 56 1.65 -12.25 -5.54
N MET A 57 1.40 -11.85 -6.78
CA MET A 57 0.07 -11.84 -7.36
C MET A 57 0.13 -12.47 -8.76
N THR A 58 -0.41 -13.67 -8.90
CA THR A 58 -0.34 -14.43 -10.16
C THR A 58 -1.68 -14.34 -10.89
N PRO A 59 -1.74 -13.81 -12.12
CA PRO A 59 -2.97 -13.77 -12.87
C PRO A 59 -3.38 -15.17 -13.34
N ARG A 60 -4.67 -15.46 -13.24
CA ARG A 60 -5.30 -16.61 -13.91
C ARG A 60 -5.14 -16.45 -15.43
N THR A 61 -5.20 -17.56 -16.16
CA THR A 61 -4.95 -17.59 -17.60
C THR A 61 -5.90 -16.71 -18.42
N ASP A 62 -7.10 -16.44 -17.91
CA ASP A 62 -8.10 -15.57 -18.52
C ASP A 62 -8.05 -14.11 -18.03
N GLY A 63 -7.18 -13.79 -17.07
CA GLY A 63 -7.01 -12.44 -16.55
C GLY A 63 -8.07 -11.96 -15.55
N HIS A 64 -9.10 -12.76 -15.25
CA HIS A 64 -10.24 -12.34 -14.42
C HIS A 64 -10.07 -12.57 -12.91
N GLU A 65 -8.95 -13.13 -12.49
CA GLU A 65 -8.69 -13.45 -11.10
C GLU A 65 -7.19 -13.42 -10.85
N PHE A 66 -6.79 -12.91 -9.68
CA PHE A 66 -5.42 -12.97 -9.23
C PHE A 66 -5.29 -13.90 -8.02
N LYS A 67 -4.32 -14.81 -8.04
CA LYS A 67 -3.89 -15.53 -6.85
C LYS A 67 -2.90 -14.67 -6.07
N LEU A 68 -3.35 -14.09 -4.96
CA LEU A 68 -2.50 -13.43 -3.98
C LEU A 68 -1.88 -14.49 -3.05
N ALA A 69 -0.56 -14.48 -2.95
CA ALA A 69 0.17 -15.24 -1.94
C ALA A 69 1.06 -14.30 -1.14
N VAL A 70 0.89 -14.30 0.19
CA VAL A 70 1.71 -13.56 1.14
C VAL A 70 2.43 -14.58 2.02
N SER A 71 3.74 -14.41 2.21
CA SER A 71 4.57 -15.29 3.02
C SER A 71 5.55 -14.48 3.86
N ARG A 72 6.24 -15.15 4.79
CA ARG A 72 7.17 -14.52 5.73
C ARG A 72 6.47 -13.41 6.54
N ILE A 73 5.20 -13.63 6.89
CA ILE A 73 4.47 -12.70 7.74
C ILE A 73 5.18 -12.67 9.11
N PRO A 74 5.58 -11.49 9.62
CA PRO A 74 6.31 -11.39 10.87
C PRO A 74 5.56 -11.99 12.05
N SER A 75 6.31 -12.54 13.00
CA SER A 75 5.77 -12.93 14.30
C SER A 75 5.17 -11.71 15.01
N GLY A 76 4.04 -11.90 15.70
CA GLY A 76 3.34 -10.81 16.39
C GLY A 76 2.23 -10.14 15.57
N ILE A 77 2.10 -10.47 14.28
CA ILE A 77 0.93 -10.12 13.49
C ILE A 77 -0.17 -11.17 13.73
N ASP A 78 -1.34 -10.73 14.18
CA ASP A 78 -2.50 -11.59 14.42
C ASP A 78 -3.54 -11.50 13.29
N ALA A 79 -3.60 -10.34 12.60
CA ALA A 79 -4.50 -10.15 11.47
C ALA A 79 -3.82 -9.47 10.27
N LEU A 80 -4.24 -9.89 9.08
CA LEU A 80 -3.83 -9.30 7.81
C LEU A 80 -5.09 -8.91 7.04
N GLU A 81 -5.20 -7.63 6.72
CA GLU A 81 -6.18 -7.11 5.77
C GLU A 81 -5.48 -6.84 4.44
N TYR A 82 -6.14 -7.18 3.34
CA TYR A 82 -5.66 -6.88 2.00
C TYR A 82 -6.74 -6.16 1.21
N GLU A 83 -6.32 -5.34 0.26
CA GLU A 83 -7.21 -4.59 -0.59
C GLU A 83 -6.56 -4.42 -1.96
N LEU A 84 -7.22 -4.95 -3.00
CA LEU A 84 -6.88 -4.70 -4.38
C LEU A 84 -7.83 -3.63 -4.92
N VAL A 85 -7.30 -2.55 -5.46
CA VAL A 85 -8.08 -1.49 -6.13
C VAL A 85 -7.64 -1.40 -7.58
N TYR A 86 -8.60 -1.34 -8.51
CA TYR A 86 -8.32 -1.23 -9.94
C TYR A 86 -9.42 -0.47 -10.66
N LYS A 87 -9.20 -0.16 -11.95
CA LYS A 87 -10.23 0.39 -12.84
C LYS A 87 -10.58 -0.64 -13.91
N ASN A 88 -11.86 -0.77 -14.21
CA ASN A 88 -12.34 -1.57 -15.34
C ASN A 88 -12.34 -0.75 -16.64
N SER A 89 -12.76 -1.39 -17.75
CA SER A 89 -12.84 -0.77 -19.08
C SER A 89 -13.71 0.48 -19.16
N ASP A 90 -14.71 0.60 -18.28
CA ASP A 90 -15.60 1.77 -18.19
C ASP A 90 -14.99 2.91 -17.35
N GLY A 91 -13.76 2.71 -16.85
CA GLY A 91 -13.07 3.66 -15.97
C GLY A 91 -13.57 3.66 -14.53
N VAL A 92 -14.47 2.73 -14.16
CA VAL A 92 -15.05 2.63 -12.82
C VAL A 92 -14.04 1.96 -11.89
N THR A 93 -13.81 2.59 -10.74
CA THR A 93 -12.96 2.05 -9.67
C THR A 93 -13.68 0.89 -8.97
N GLN A 94 -13.00 -0.25 -8.87
CA GLN A 94 -13.46 -1.46 -8.19
C GLN A 94 -12.49 -1.81 -7.06
N GLY A 95 -12.98 -2.58 -6.09
CA GLY A 95 -12.22 -2.99 -4.91
C GLY A 95 -12.48 -4.44 -4.53
N VAL A 96 -11.42 -5.16 -4.15
CA VAL A 96 -11.46 -6.53 -3.60
C VAL A 96 -10.82 -6.51 -2.21
N PRO A 97 -11.59 -6.14 -1.16
CA PRO A 97 -11.10 -6.17 0.21
C PRO A 97 -11.18 -7.58 0.81
N GLY A 98 -10.34 -7.86 1.80
CA GLY A 98 -10.48 -9.02 2.65
C GLY A 98 -9.72 -8.87 3.96
N SER A 99 -10.14 -9.64 4.97
CA SER A 99 -9.54 -9.65 6.29
C SER A 99 -9.42 -11.07 6.80
N VAL A 100 -8.26 -11.40 7.38
CA VAL A 100 -7.94 -12.75 7.83
C VAL A 100 -7.25 -12.69 9.19
N LYS A 101 -7.79 -13.42 10.17
CA LYS A 101 -7.06 -13.76 11.39
C LYS A 101 -6.07 -14.87 11.08
N LEU A 102 -4.79 -14.62 11.34
CA LEU A 102 -3.69 -15.51 10.96
C LEU A 102 -3.58 -16.69 11.92
N LYS A 103 -3.92 -16.54 13.20
CA LYS A 103 -3.80 -17.60 14.21
C LYS A 103 -2.42 -18.29 14.20
N GLY A 104 -1.36 -17.48 14.05
CA GLY A 104 0.03 -17.95 13.94
C GLY A 104 0.48 -18.38 12.54
N ALA A 105 -0.38 -18.32 11.52
CA ALA A 105 0.01 -18.60 10.14
C ALA A 105 0.99 -17.55 9.60
N THR A 106 2.08 -18.00 8.99
CA THR A 106 3.10 -17.17 8.36
C THR A 106 2.93 -17.05 6.84
N ILE A 107 1.92 -17.73 6.30
CA ILE A 107 1.57 -17.81 4.89
C ILE A 107 0.05 -17.61 4.74
N LEU A 108 -0.34 -16.87 3.72
CA LEU A 108 -1.71 -16.61 3.33
C LEU A 108 -1.84 -16.74 1.80
N GLU A 109 -2.86 -17.45 1.34
CA GLU A 109 -3.25 -17.48 -0.08
C GLU A 109 -4.71 -17.08 -0.27
N ARG A 110 -5.01 -16.23 -1.24
CA ARG A 110 -6.37 -15.79 -1.58
C ARG A 110 -6.53 -15.62 -3.08
N ASN A 111 -7.71 -15.96 -3.58
CA ASN A 111 -8.12 -15.62 -4.94
C ASN A 111 -8.87 -14.29 -4.91
N LEU A 112 -8.43 -13.36 -5.75
CA LEU A 112 -8.97 -12.02 -5.88
C LEU A 112 -9.68 -11.93 -7.23
N LEU A 113 -10.99 -12.12 -7.21
CA LEU A 113 -11.83 -12.03 -8.39
C LEU A 113 -11.89 -10.57 -8.88
N LEU A 114 -11.67 -10.36 -10.18
CA LEU A 114 -11.90 -9.08 -10.84
C LEU A 114 -13.35 -9.05 -11.35
N GLY A 115 -14.25 -8.54 -10.53
CA GLY A 115 -15.69 -8.47 -10.80
C GLY A 115 -16.52 -8.96 -9.63
N SER A 116 -17.68 -9.52 -9.92
CA SER A 116 -18.64 -9.97 -8.90
C SER A 116 -19.27 -11.30 -9.27
N CYS A 117 -19.57 -12.13 -8.26
CA CYS A 117 -20.34 -13.34 -8.42
C CYS A 117 -21.59 -13.28 -7.53
N SER A 118 -22.75 -13.59 -8.11
CA SER A 118 -24.01 -13.74 -7.38
C SER A 118 -24.72 -15.01 -7.84
N SER A 119 -25.15 -15.84 -6.88
CA SER A 119 -25.91 -17.06 -7.14
C SER A 119 -25.27 -17.99 -8.19
N GLY A 120 -23.94 -18.13 -8.14
CA GLY A 120 -23.17 -18.99 -9.06
C GLY A 120 -22.91 -18.40 -10.45
N LYS A 121 -23.39 -17.19 -10.74
CA LYS A 121 -23.08 -16.46 -11.98
C LYS A 121 -22.09 -15.34 -11.70
N CYS A 122 -20.99 -15.33 -12.42
CA CYS A 122 -19.96 -14.31 -12.29
C CYS A 122 -20.02 -13.34 -13.48
N LYS A 123 -19.95 -12.04 -13.16
CA LYS A 123 -19.68 -10.97 -14.11
C LYS A 123 -18.26 -10.48 -13.85
N TYR A 124 -17.40 -10.64 -14.83
CA TYR A 124 -16.01 -10.20 -14.75
C TYR A 124 -15.87 -8.75 -15.22
N ASP A 125 -14.89 -8.06 -14.65
CA ASP A 125 -14.45 -6.77 -15.13
C ASP A 125 -13.39 -6.95 -16.23
N GLU A 126 -13.60 -6.29 -17.35
CA GLU A 126 -12.70 -6.31 -18.50
C GLU A 126 -11.75 -5.11 -18.47
N GLY A 127 -10.67 -5.18 -19.25
CA GLY A 127 -9.75 -4.05 -19.46
C GLY A 127 -8.94 -3.62 -18.23
N VAL A 128 -8.77 -4.52 -17.25
CA VAL A 128 -7.97 -4.23 -16.06
C VAL A 128 -6.48 -4.26 -16.42
N GLU A 129 -5.85 -3.10 -16.47
CA GLU A 129 -4.41 -2.99 -16.76
C GLU A 129 -3.58 -2.66 -15.53
N LYS A 130 -4.09 -1.82 -14.63
CA LYS A 130 -3.32 -1.28 -13.51
C LYS A 130 -4.18 -1.13 -12.27
N GLY A 131 -3.53 -1.12 -11.12
CA GLY A 131 -4.15 -0.84 -9.85
C GLY A 131 -3.16 -0.91 -8.71
N THR A 132 -3.67 -1.03 -7.49
CA THR A 132 -2.89 -1.00 -6.27
C THR A 132 -3.26 -2.18 -5.37
N LEU A 133 -2.25 -2.84 -4.82
CA LEU A 133 -2.39 -3.80 -3.72
C LEU A 133 -1.94 -3.13 -2.42
N THR A 134 -2.81 -3.16 -1.41
CA THR A 134 -2.51 -2.72 -0.05
C THR A 134 -2.57 -3.90 0.92
N LEU A 135 -1.58 -4.02 1.80
CA LEU A 135 -1.60 -4.91 2.97
C LEU A 135 -1.59 -4.08 4.24
N ARG A 136 -2.45 -4.40 5.21
CA ARG A 136 -2.47 -3.83 6.55
C ARG A 136 -2.25 -4.95 7.57
N LEU A 137 -1.20 -4.83 8.37
CA LEU A 137 -0.80 -5.83 9.36
C LEU A 137 -1.16 -5.33 10.75
N ARG A 138 -1.91 -6.14 11.52
CA ARG A 138 -2.35 -5.78 12.87
C ARG A 138 -1.86 -6.78 13.92
N ASN A 139 -1.55 -6.29 15.11
CA ASN A 139 -1.22 -7.13 16.26
C ASN A 139 -2.49 -7.72 16.92
N ALA A 140 -2.31 -8.47 17.99
CA ALA A 140 -3.39 -9.11 18.75
C ALA A 140 -4.35 -8.09 19.41
N ASP A 141 -3.86 -6.89 19.72
CA ASP A 141 -4.65 -5.79 20.29
C ASP A 141 -5.46 -5.03 19.21
N GLY A 142 -5.27 -5.39 17.93
CA GLY A 142 -5.92 -4.76 16.79
C GLY A 142 -5.23 -3.49 16.28
N GLU A 143 -4.11 -3.11 16.89
CA GLU A 143 -3.29 -1.94 16.50
C GLU A 143 -2.66 -2.16 15.12
N LEU A 144 -2.51 -1.08 14.35
CA LEU A 144 -1.99 -1.15 12.99
C LEU A 144 -0.46 -1.05 13.01
N ILE A 145 0.21 -2.19 12.83
CA ILE A 145 1.67 -2.29 12.89
C ILE A 145 2.32 -1.77 11.62
N ALA A 146 1.75 -2.08 10.45
CA ALA A 146 2.28 -1.64 9.17
C ALA A 146 1.20 -1.56 8.09
N LYS A 147 1.36 -0.59 7.19
CA LYS A 147 0.64 -0.50 5.92
C LYS A 147 1.66 -0.57 4.78
N LEU A 148 1.49 -1.51 3.86
CA LEU A 148 2.34 -1.70 2.70
C LEU A 148 1.50 -1.53 1.44
N GLU A 149 1.99 -0.78 0.47
CA GLU A 149 1.24 -0.45 -0.75
C GLU A 149 2.14 -0.54 -1.98
N THR A 150 1.63 -1.15 -3.06
CA THR A 150 2.37 -1.28 -4.32
C THR A 150 1.41 -1.24 -5.50
N GLY A 151 1.83 -0.57 -6.57
CA GLY A 151 1.12 -0.62 -7.84
C GLY A 151 1.39 -1.93 -8.57
N PHE A 152 0.37 -2.46 -9.25
CA PHE A 152 0.52 -3.58 -10.18
C PHE A 152 0.21 -3.14 -11.61
N HIS A 153 0.85 -3.83 -12.56
CA HIS A 153 0.62 -3.67 -13.99
C HIS A 153 0.39 -5.06 -14.61
N LEU A 154 -0.85 -5.30 -15.03
CA LEU A 154 -1.26 -6.47 -15.80
C LEU A 154 -1.07 -6.18 -17.29
N GLN A 155 -0.27 -7.00 -17.96
CA GLN A 155 0.12 -6.79 -19.36
C GLN A 155 0.07 -8.12 -20.13
N GLN A 156 -0.07 -8.04 -21.45
CA GLN A 156 0.10 -9.17 -22.35
C GLN A 156 1.19 -8.84 -23.38
N GLY A 157 2.07 -9.80 -23.67
CA GLY A 157 3.27 -9.55 -24.49
C GLY A 157 4.32 -8.70 -23.77
N GLY A 158 5.25 -8.12 -24.52
CA GLY A 158 6.34 -7.29 -24.00
C GLY A 158 6.43 -5.93 -24.70
N PRO A 159 7.06 -4.92 -24.08
CA PRO A 159 7.80 -4.96 -22.82
C PRO A 159 6.91 -4.93 -21.57
N LEU A 160 7.41 -5.49 -20.47
CA LEU A 160 6.78 -5.43 -19.14
C LEU A 160 7.40 -4.31 -18.32
N SER A 161 6.61 -3.63 -17.49
CA SER A 161 7.11 -2.56 -16.62
C SER A 161 6.29 -2.42 -15.35
N SER A 162 6.93 -1.95 -14.27
CA SER A 162 6.20 -1.49 -13.08
C SER A 162 5.44 -0.19 -13.37
N THR A 163 4.43 0.11 -12.56
CA THR A 163 3.63 1.35 -12.70
C THR A 163 4.41 2.60 -12.31
N ASP A 164 5.44 2.47 -11.48
CA ASP A 164 6.33 3.56 -11.05
C ASP A 164 7.52 3.79 -11.99
N GLY A 165 7.68 2.96 -13.03
CA GLY A 165 8.75 3.09 -14.02
C GLY A 165 10.14 2.62 -13.57
N ASN A 166 10.29 2.14 -12.32
CA ASN A 166 11.58 1.73 -11.77
C ASN A 166 12.05 0.34 -12.24
N PHE A 167 11.14 -0.47 -12.79
CA PHE A 167 11.43 -1.80 -13.33
C PHE A 167 10.93 -1.92 -14.77
N LYS A 168 11.76 -2.52 -15.63
CA LYS A 168 11.40 -2.89 -17.00
C LYS A 168 12.01 -4.23 -17.39
N LEU A 169 11.25 -5.04 -18.11
CA LEU A 169 11.70 -6.29 -18.73
C LEU A 169 11.36 -6.28 -20.22
N THR A 170 12.36 -6.51 -21.06
CA THR A 170 12.19 -6.67 -22.51
C THR A 170 12.47 -8.11 -22.92
N SER A 171 11.60 -8.70 -23.73
CA SER A 171 11.77 -10.06 -24.23
C SER A 171 10.89 -10.27 -25.45
N SER A 172 11.44 -10.89 -26.49
CA SER A 172 10.69 -11.36 -27.67
C SER A 172 9.97 -12.70 -27.42
N SER A 173 10.24 -13.35 -26.29
CA SER A 173 9.66 -14.66 -25.93
C SER A 173 8.36 -14.55 -25.13
N LEU A 174 7.90 -13.32 -24.84
CA LEU A 174 6.65 -13.08 -24.14
C LEU A 174 5.47 -13.25 -25.11
N SER A 175 4.53 -14.12 -24.73
CA SER A 175 3.34 -14.38 -25.53
C SER A 175 2.34 -13.22 -25.41
N VAL A 176 1.85 -12.74 -26.55
CA VAL A 176 0.78 -11.72 -26.61
C VAL A 176 -0.58 -12.25 -26.11
N LYS A 177 -0.70 -13.54 -25.84
CA LYS A 177 -1.92 -14.17 -25.30
C LYS A 177 -1.82 -14.48 -23.80
N THR A 178 -0.67 -14.22 -23.18
CA THR A 178 -0.41 -14.57 -21.79
C THR A 178 -0.40 -13.33 -20.94
N PHE A 179 -1.10 -13.38 -19.81
CA PHE A 179 -1.07 -12.33 -18.82
C PHE A 179 0.19 -12.42 -17.96
N TYR A 180 0.86 -11.29 -17.80
CA TYR A 180 2.02 -11.07 -16.94
C TYR A 180 1.68 -9.93 -15.98
N LEU A 181 1.91 -10.13 -14.70
CA LEU A 181 1.66 -9.13 -13.67
C LEU A 181 3.00 -8.68 -13.08
N THR A 182 3.28 -7.38 -13.20
CA THR A 182 4.47 -6.74 -12.65
C THR A 182 4.10 -5.91 -11.42
N MET A 183 4.77 -6.12 -10.29
CA MET A 183 4.53 -5.36 -9.05
C MET A 183 5.75 -5.35 -8.13
N GLY A 184 5.81 -4.41 -7.18
CA GLY A 184 6.70 -4.54 -6.03
C GLY A 184 6.26 -5.70 -5.14
N THR A 185 7.20 -6.38 -4.47
CA THR A 185 6.88 -7.58 -3.65
C THR A 185 6.91 -7.32 -2.14
N PHE A 186 7.07 -6.05 -1.77
CA PHE A 186 7.32 -5.55 -0.41
C PHE A 186 8.62 -6.06 0.18
N GLY A 187 8.63 -7.31 0.66
CA GLY A 187 9.80 -8.02 1.18
C GLY A 187 10.44 -8.94 0.14
N LEU A 188 11.46 -9.68 0.57
CA LEU A 188 12.22 -10.59 -0.29
C LEU A 188 11.71 -12.03 -0.17
N PRO A 189 11.72 -12.83 -1.27
CA PRO A 189 11.32 -14.23 -1.21
C PRO A 189 12.34 -15.11 -0.46
N GLY A 190 13.58 -14.65 -0.34
CA GLY A 190 14.71 -15.32 0.32
C GLY A 190 15.74 -14.30 0.79
N SER A 191 16.75 -14.76 1.54
CA SER A 191 17.85 -13.90 1.99
C SER A 191 18.54 -13.26 0.79
N SER A 192 18.75 -11.94 0.84
CA SER A 192 19.37 -11.19 -0.25
C SER A 192 20.82 -11.65 -0.50
N PRO A 193 21.29 -11.67 -1.76
CA PRO A 193 22.70 -11.92 -2.07
C PRO A 193 23.64 -10.75 -1.70
N GLY A 194 23.08 -9.58 -1.34
CA GLY A 194 23.83 -8.39 -0.95
C GLY A 194 22.93 -7.28 -0.39
N GLU A 195 23.48 -6.08 -0.19
CA GLU A 195 22.70 -4.91 0.21
C GLU A 195 21.81 -4.44 -0.95
N VAL A 196 20.49 -4.48 -0.77
CA VAL A 196 19.53 -4.13 -1.83
C VAL A 196 19.50 -2.63 -2.04
N THR A 197 19.83 -2.17 -3.24
CA THR A 197 19.78 -0.76 -3.65
C THR A 197 18.56 -0.42 -4.48
N ALA A 198 17.92 -1.40 -5.12
CA ALA A 198 16.65 -1.22 -5.84
C ALA A 198 15.80 -2.50 -5.87
N GLY A 199 14.48 -2.32 -5.93
CA GLY A 199 13.49 -3.41 -5.84
C GLY A 199 13.07 -3.71 -4.40
N PRO A 200 12.44 -4.87 -4.14
CA PRO A 200 12.22 -5.99 -5.06
C PRO A 200 10.99 -5.85 -5.96
N TYR A 201 11.13 -6.17 -7.26
CA TYR A 201 10.03 -6.26 -8.23
C TYR A 201 9.84 -7.68 -8.75
N GLY A 202 8.60 -8.13 -8.85
CA GLY A 202 8.25 -9.46 -9.38
C GLY A 202 7.52 -9.37 -10.71
N VAL A 203 7.74 -10.37 -11.56
CA VAL A 203 6.92 -10.65 -12.74
C VAL A 203 6.29 -12.03 -12.59
N PHE A 204 4.97 -12.08 -12.50
CA PHE A 204 4.21 -13.28 -12.20
C PHE A 204 3.26 -13.64 -13.34
N THR A 205 3.11 -14.94 -13.61
CA THR A 205 2.24 -15.45 -14.67
C THR A 205 1.82 -16.88 -14.37
N SER A 206 0.64 -17.29 -14.86
CA SER A 206 0.22 -18.70 -14.92
C SER A 206 0.78 -19.43 -16.14
N GLY A 207 1.43 -18.70 -17.07
CA GLY A 207 2.07 -19.26 -18.25
C GLY A 207 3.52 -19.72 -18.04
N LYS A 208 4.27 -19.84 -19.13
CA LYS A 208 5.68 -20.23 -19.11
C LYS A 208 6.54 -19.16 -18.43
N THR A 209 7.31 -19.57 -17.43
CA THR A 209 8.27 -18.69 -16.72
C THR A 209 9.68 -18.73 -17.29
N SER A 210 10.09 -19.83 -17.91
CA SER A 210 11.39 -19.93 -18.60
C SER A 210 11.36 -19.14 -19.91
N ILE A 211 11.88 -17.91 -19.85
CA ILE A 211 11.96 -16.97 -20.97
C ILE A 211 13.32 -16.29 -20.96
N SER A 212 13.86 -16.00 -22.13
CA SER A 212 15.04 -15.15 -22.27
C SER A 212 14.63 -13.70 -22.37
N GLY A 213 15.27 -12.81 -21.62
CA GLY A 213 14.98 -11.38 -21.66
C GLY A 213 16.05 -10.54 -20.99
N THR A 214 15.83 -9.22 -20.99
CA THR A 214 16.71 -8.26 -20.33
C THR A 214 15.90 -7.45 -19.32
N VAL A 215 16.36 -7.43 -18.08
CA VAL A 215 15.83 -6.63 -16.97
C VAL A 215 16.65 -5.35 -16.82
N SER A 216 15.95 -4.24 -16.61
CA SER A 216 16.50 -2.96 -16.19
C SER A 216 15.92 -2.62 -14.82
N LEU A 217 16.79 -2.49 -13.82
CA LEU A 217 16.43 -2.19 -12.43
C LEU A 217 17.60 -1.53 -11.72
N GLY A 218 17.43 -0.27 -11.33
CA GLY A 218 18.40 0.47 -10.51
C GLY A 218 19.82 0.50 -11.06
N ASN A 219 20.77 0.81 -10.17
CA ASN A 219 22.20 0.71 -10.42
C ASN A 219 22.78 -0.44 -9.58
N GLY A 220 23.78 -1.15 -10.11
CA GLY A 220 24.46 -2.23 -9.42
C GLY A 220 24.23 -3.59 -10.07
N GLN A 221 24.52 -4.66 -9.32
CA GLN A 221 24.41 -6.01 -9.84
C GLN A 221 22.97 -6.53 -9.68
N ILE A 222 22.35 -6.92 -10.79
CA ILE A 222 20.98 -7.43 -10.79
C ILE A 222 20.99 -8.92 -10.47
N TYR A 223 20.13 -9.34 -9.54
CA TYR A 223 19.85 -10.74 -9.23
C TYR A 223 18.38 -11.06 -9.49
N GLY A 224 18.13 -12.24 -10.05
CA GLY A 224 16.80 -12.82 -10.20
C GLY A 224 16.61 -14.01 -9.26
N TRP A 225 15.53 -14.01 -8.50
CA TRP A 225 15.05 -15.14 -7.71
C TRP A 225 14.10 -15.97 -8.56
N SER A 226 14.51 -17.20 -8.87
CA SER A 226 13.68 -18.19 -9.54
C SER A 226 14.03 -19.58 -9.04
N GLY A 227 13.03 -20.47 -8.92
CA GLY A 227 13.26 -21.84 -8.43
C GLY A 227 13.90 -21.92 -7.04
N GLY A 228 13.67 -20.94 -6.16
CA GLY A 228 14.17 -20.96 -4.79
C GLY A 228 15.62 -20.49 -4.60
N LYS A 229 16.22 -19.86 -5.61
CA LYS A 229 17.60 -19.34 -5.52
C LYS A 229 17.77 -18.02 -6.26
N TRP A 230 18.72 -17.21 -5.79
CA TRP A 230 19.18 -16.03 -6.51
C TRP A 230 20.21 -16.42 -7.57
N THR A 231 20.07 -15.86 -8.76
CA THR A 231 21.04 -15.98 -9.86
C THR A 231 21.36 -14.61 -10.40
N ILE A 232 22.63 -14.36 -10.71
CA ILE A 232 23.08 -13.10 -11.30
C ILE A 232 22.46 -12.96 -12.70
N ALA A 233 21.91 -11.79 -13.01
CA ALA A 233 21.47 -11.41 -14.33
C ALA A 233 22.59 -10.61 -15.02
N GLU A 234 23.55 -11.30 -15.64
CA GLU A 234 24.70 -10.66 -16.28
C GLU A 234 24.25 -9.67 -17.36
N ASN A 235 24.61 -8.40 -17.21
CA ASN A 235 24.13 -7.30 -18.07
C ASN A 235 22.58 -7.28 -18.18
N GLY A 236 21.89 -7.62 -17.09
CA GLY A 236 20.43 -7.70 -17.02
C GLY A 236 19.82 -8.92 -17.70
N LYS A 237 20.60 -9.82 -18.31
CA LYS A 237 20.09 -10.98 -19.03
C LYS A 237 19.55 -12.04 -18.07
N ILE A 238 18.36 -12.55 -18.37
CA ILE A 238 17.66 -13.57 -17.56
C ILE A 238 17.23 -14.75 -18.42
N THR A 239 17.02 -15.90 -17.79
CA THR A 239 16.47 -17.13 -18.41
C THR A 239 15.15 -17.58 -17.78
N SER A 240 14.68 -16.86 -16.76
CA SER A 240 13.41 -17.09 -16.10
C SER A 240 12.82 -15.79 -15.56
N LEU A 241 11.49 -15.69 -15.60
CA LEU A 241 10.73 -14.74 -14.78
C LEU A 241 10.87 -15.09 -13.30
N GLY A 242 10.60 -14.11 -12.44
CA GLY A 242 10.77 -14.23 -11.00
C GLY A 242 10.75 -12.87 -10.30
N VAL A 243 11.50 -12.77 -9.21
CA VAL A 243 11.66 -11.54 -8.43
C VAL A 243 13.06 -10.99 -8.65
N PHE A 244 13.21 -9.69 -8.84
CA PHE A 244 14.46 -9.04 -9.18
C PHE A 244 14.82 -7.97 -8.16
N VAL A 245 16.11 -7.90 -7.84
CA VAL A 245 16.73 -6.86 -7.02
C VAL A 245 18.01 -6.37 -7.68
N ALA A 246 18.37 -5.12 -7.43
CA ALA A 246 19.75 -4.65 -7.64
C ALA A 246 20.45 -4.56 -6.29
N THR A 247 21.73 -4.94 -6.24
CA THR A 247 22.55 -4.83 -5.03
C THR A 247 23.82 -4.02 -5.29
N LYS A 248 24.35 -3.41 -4.22
CA LYS A 248 25.67 -2.78 -4.21
C LYS A 248 26.79 -3.82 -4.04
#